data_AF-A0A662IGP9-F1
#
_entry.id   AF-A0A662IGP9-F1
#
_cell.length_a   1.000
_cell.length_b   1.000
_cell.length_c   1.000
_cell.angle_alpha   90.00
_cell.angle_beta   90.00
_cell.angle_gamma   90.00
#
_symmetry.space_group_name_H-M   'P 1'
#
loop_
_entity.id
_entity.type
_entity.pdbx_description
1 polymer ?
#
loop_
_entity_poly.entity_id
_entity_poly.type
_entity_poly.pdbx_seq_one_letter_code
_entity_poly.pdbx_strand_id
1 'polypeptide(L)'
;MSEFSFSIYGFPARIYEIILPRRIVSRIIDIIEESFPIEACGILLGTIKGKVARVEHVESLDNILGSSRAFWFDERDWMQKIIEGKRKGYRYIGL
;
A
#
# COMPACT_ATOMS: atom_id res chain seq x y z
N MET A 1 -4.11 -29.64 -10.77
CA MET A 1 -5.14 -28.74 -11.36
C MET A 1 -5.18 -27.49 -10.51
N SER A 2 -4.98 -26.34 -11.14
CA SER A 2 -4.77 -25.03 -10.50
C SER A 2 -6.09 -24.36 -10.14
N GLU A 3 -6.33 -24.09 -8.85
CA GLU A 3 -7.38 -23.16 -8.42
C GLU A 3 -6.83 -21.73 -8.40
N PHE A 4 -6.78 -21.09 -9.57
CA PHE A 4 -6.66 -19.64 -9.65
C PHE A 4 -8.05 -19.02 -9.46
N SER A 5 -8.42 -18.72 -8.20
CA SER A 5 -9.62 -17.92 -7.93
C SER A 5 -9.33 -16.44 -8.24
N PHE A 6 -9.50 -16.06 -9.50
CA PHE A 6 -9.61 -14.65 -9.89
C PHE A 6 -10.99 -14.15 -9.46
N SER A 7 -11.04 -13.35 -8.41
CA SER A 7 -12.23 -12.57 -8.11
C SER A 7 -11.91 -11.09 -8.28
N ILE A 8 -12.43 -10.50 -9.35
CA ILE A 8 -12.55 -9.04 -9.49
C ILE A 8 -13.64 -8.50 -8.53
N TYR A 9 -14.42 -9.38 -7.87
CA TYR A 9 -15.41 -9.07 -6.82
C TYR A 9 -15.41 -10.10 -5.68
N GLY A 10 -14.24 -10.52 -5.21
CA GLY A 10 -14.17 -11.35 -4.01
C GLY A 10 -14.22 -10.45 -2.80
N PHE A 11 -14.98 -10.86 -1.79
CA PHE A 11 -14.86 -10.28 -0.44
C PHE A 11 -13.37 -10.08 -0.15
N PRO A 12 -12.92 -8.86 0.21
CA PRO A 12 -11.53 -8.62 0.53
C PRO A 12 -11.11 -9.68 1.54
N ALA A 13 -10.02 -10.39 1.25
CA ALA A 13 -9.50 -11.40 2.17
C ALA A 13 -9.43 -10.74 3.54
N ARG A 14 -10.13 -11.30 4.54
CA ARG A 14 -10.13 -10.69 5.87
C ARG A 14 -8.73 -10.81 6.44
N ILE A 15 -8.01 -9.69 6.44
CA ILE A 15 -6.72 -9.55 7.06
C ILE A 15 -6.96 -9.27 8.54
N TYR A 16 -6.42 -10.11 9.42
CA TYR A 16 -6.49 -9.94 10.87
C TYR A 16 -5.14 -9.53 11.46
N GLU A 17 -4.06 -9.66 10.69
CA GLU A 17 -2.70 -9.33 11.10
C GLU A 17 -1.92 -8.73 9.94
N ILE A 18 -1.19 -7.63 10.21
CA ILE A 18 -0.26 -7.02 9.28
C ILE A 18 1.15 -7.10 9.87
N ILE A 19 2.06 -7.70 9.12
CA ILE A 19 3.49 -7.75 9.45
C ILE A 19 4.18 -6.62 8.69
N LEU A 20 4.73 -5.66 9.45
CA LEU A 20 5.59 -4.59 8.97
C LEU A 20 7.06 -4.90 9.35
N PRO A 21 7.89 -5.40 8.42
CA PRO A 21 9.31 -5.56 8.67
C PRO A 21 9.96 -4.22 9.03
N ARG A 22 11.00 -4.23 9.88
CA ARG A 22 11.70 -3.00 10.29
C ARG A 22 12.17 -2.15 9.10
N ARG A 23 12.63 -2.77 8.02
CA ARG A 23 13.02 -2.07 6.77
C ARG A 23 11.88 -1.25 6.15
N ILE A 24 10.64 -1.74 6.26
CA ILE A 24 9.46 -1.04 5.75
C ILE A 24 9.12 0.14 6.67
N VAL A 25 9.18 -0.06 7.98
CA VAL A 25 8.96 1.02 8.95
C VAL A 25 9.98 2.14 8.73
N SER A 26 11.27 1.83 8.57
CA SER A 26 12.29 2.82 8.23
C SER A 26 11.96 3.57 6.95
N ARG A 27 11.55 2.87 5.89
CA ARG A 27 11.17 3.53 4.63
C ARG A 27 9.95 4.45 4.77
N ILE A 28 8.98 4.09 5.60
CA ILE A 28 7.82 4.95 5.91
C ILE A 28 8.29 6.21 6.63
N ILE A 29 9.21 6.08 7.58
CA ILE A 29 9.79 7.24 8.30
C ILE A 29 10.53 8.16 7.32
N ASP A 30 11.35 7.62 6.42
CA ASP A 30 12.05 8.42 5.40
C ASP A 30 11.04 9.24 4.56
N ILE A 31 9.94 8.62 4.12
CA ILE A 31 8.87 9.31 3.35
C ILE A 31 8.21 10.42 4.17
N ILE A 32 7.98 10.20 5.46
CA ILE A 32 7.41 11.20 6.37
C ILE A 32 8.37 12.38 6.53
N GLU A 33 9.66 12.12 6.72
CA GLU A 33 10.69 13.15 6.85
C GLU A 33 10.85 13.97 5.55
N GLU A 34 10.84 13.31 4.40
CA GLU A 34 10.90 13.95 3.08
C GLU A 34 9.67 14.84 2.80
N SER A 35 8.50 14.47 3.33
CA SER A 35 7.24 15.18 3.10
C SER A 35 6.95 16.27 4.13
N PHE A 36 7.67 16.29 5.25
CA PHE A 36 7.42 17.24 6.34
C PHE A 36 7.54 18.70 5.84
N PRO A 37 6.62 19.62 6.21
CA PRO A 37 5.56 19.49 7.22
C PRO A 37 4.20 18.98 6.68
N ILE A 38 4.13 18.55 5.43
CA ILE A 38 2.91 18.04 4.81
C ILE A 38 2.66 16.60 5.28
N GLU A 39 1.39 16.24 5.46
CA GLU A 39 1.03 14.87 5.79
C GLU A 39 1.38 13.95 4.62
N ALA A 40 2.21 12.94 4.89
CA ALA A 40 2.55 11.90 3.94
C ALA A 40 1.43 10.87 3.82
N CYS A 41 1.10 10.47 2.60
CA CYS A 41 0.23 9.34 2.31
C CYS A 41 0.91 8.40 1.30
N GLY A 42 0.40 7.17 1.18
CA GLY A 42 1.05 6.16 0.36
C GLY A 42 0.29 4.84 0.39
N ILE A 43 0.78 3.86 -0.37
CA ILE A 43 0.21 2.51 -0.42
C ILE A 43 1.16 1.46 0.16
N LEU A 44 0.57 0.45 0.78
CA LEU A 44 1.22 -0.75 1.26
C LEU A 44 1.06 -1.88 0.25
N LEU A 45 2.18 -2.45 -0.17
CA LEU A 45 2.26 -3.54 -1.14
C LEU A 45 3.00 -4.75 -0.55
N GLY A 46 2.54 -5.96 -0.86
CA GLY A 46 3.22 -7.16 -0.39
C GLY A 46 2.48 -8.45 -0.68
N THR A 47 2.51 -9.38 0.26
CA THR A 47 1.90 -10.71 0.10
C THR A 47 0.81 -10.94 1.14
N ILE A 48 -0.23 -11.68 0.75
CA ILE A 48 -1.32 -12.10 1.64
C ILE A 48 -1.32 -13.62 1.66
N LYS A 49 -1.13 -14.21 2.84
CA LYS A 49 -1.20 -15.66 3.07
C LYS A 49 -2.27 -15.93 4.12
N GLY A 50 -3.42 -16.47 3.69
CA GLY A 50 -4.57 -16.68 4.56
C GLY A 50 -5.09 -15.36 5.12
N LYS A 51 -4.91 -15.17 6.43
CA LYS A 51 -5.40 -14.01 7.21
C LYS A 51 -4.30 -12.99 7.56
N VAL A 52 -3.07 -13.25 7.14
CA VAL A 52 -1.90 -12.42 7.46
C VAL A 52 -1.41 -11.73 6.19
N ALA A 53 -1.27 -10.41 6.26
CA ALA A 53 -0.62 -9.62 5.22
C ALA A 53 0.79 -9.27 5.67
N ARG A 54 1.78 -9.47 4.79
CA ARG A 54 3.15 -9.02 5.01
C ARG A 54 3.45 -7.92 4.02
N VAL A 55 3.76 -6.73 4.54
CA VAL A 55 4.18 -5.61 3.70
C VAL A 55 5.63 -5.84 3.29
N GLU A 56 5.89 -5.73 1.99
CA GLU A 56 7.20 -5.96 1.41
C GLU A 56 7.71 -4.75 0.64
N HIS A 57 6.82 -3.82 0.31
CA HIS A 57 7.09 -2.59 -0.42
C HIS A 57 6.09 -1.49 -0.03
N VAL A 58 6.53 -0.23 -0.10
CA VAL A 58 5.68 0.95 0.11
C VAL A 58 5.97 1.96 -0.99
N GLU A 59 4.95 2.66 -1.44
CA GLU A 59 5.08 3.77 -2.39
C GLU A 59 4.37 4.99 -1.80
N SER A 60 5.00 6.16 -1.86
CA SER A 60 4.34 7.42 -1.47
C SER A 60 3.23 7.78 -2.46
N LEU A 61 2.32 8.65 -2.07
CA LEU A 61 1.37 9.35 -2.94
C LEU A 61 1.50 10.83 -2.63
N ASP A 62 1.22 11.66 -3.63
CA ASP A 62 1.21 13.10 -3.42
C ASP A 62 -0.06 13.50 -2.67
N ASN A 63 0.12 14.21 -1.55
CA ASN A 63 -0.98 14.84 -0.84
C ASN A 63 -1.45 16.08 -1.61
N ILE A 64 -2.47 15.92 -2.45
CA ILE A 64 -2.96 17.01 -3.31
C ILE A 64 -3.67 18.13 -2.53
N LEU A 65 -3.98 17.92 -1.25
CA LEU A 65 -4.51 18.98 -0.38
C LEU A 65 -3.40 19.89 0.16
N GLY A 66 -2.13 19.45 0.12
CA GLY A 66 -1.01 20.18 0.72
C GLY A 66 -1.23 20.45 2.21
N SER A 67 -1.94 19.56 2.91
CA SER A 67 -2.34 19.74 4.31
C SER A 67 -1.44 18.89 5.23
N SER A 68 -1.18 19.40 6.43
CA SER A 68 -0.46 18.68 7.48
C SER A 68 -1.37 17.82 8.38
N ARG A 69 -2.68 17.79 8.10
CA ARG A 69 -3.72 17.16 8.95
C ARG A 69 -4.77 16.34 8.20
N ALA A 70 -4.73 16.41 6.88
CA ALA A 70 -5.53 15.57 6.03
C ALA A 70 -4.76 15.32 4.72
N PHE A 71 -5.09 14.22 4.06
CA PHE A 71 -4.63 13.97 2.71
C PHE A 71 -5.79 13.64 1.76
N TRP A 72 -5.56 13.97 0.49
CA TRP A 72 -6.22 13.34 -0.65
C TRP A 72 -5.13 13.00 -1.66
N PHE A 73 -5.41 12.11 -2.59
CA PHE A 73 -4.47 11.69 -3.63
C PHE A 73 -5.16 11.63 -4.99
N ASP A 74 -4.43 11.76 -6.09
CA ASP A 74 -4.98 11.49 -7.43
C ASP A 74 -5.23 9.98 -7.56
N GLU A 75 -6.49 9.60 -7.80
CA GLU A 75 -6.90 8.20 -7.89
C GLU A 75 -6.23 7.47 -9.07
N ARG A 76 -5.81 8.21 -10.11
CA ARG A 76 -5.06 7.65 -11.24
C ARG A 76 -3.65 7.30 -10.84
N ASP A 77 -2.97 8.14 -10.07
CA ASP A 77 -1.63 7.85 -9.54
C ASP A 77 -1.70 6.64 -8.58
N TRP A 78 -2.68 6.64 -7.68
CA TRP A 78 -2.95 5.50 -6.80
C TRP A 78 -3.16 4.19 -7.56
N MET A 79 -4.02 4.19 -8.58
CA MET A 79 -4.28 3.01 -9.40
C MET A 79 -3.04 2.58 -10.19
N GLN A 80 -2.26 3.53 -10.71
CA GLN A 80 -1.03 3.24 -11.44
C GLN A 80 -0.01 2.52 -10.53
N LYS A 81 0.21 3.02 -9.31
CA LYS A 81 1.13 2.39 -8.35
C LYS A 81 0.68 0.99 -7.94
N ILE A 82 -0.63 0.76 -7.81
CA ILE A 82 -1.18 -0.59 -7.61
C ILE A 82 -0.88 -1.51 -8.79
N ILE A 83 -1.09 -1.04 -10.03
CA ILE A 83 -0.82 -1.83 -11.24
C ILE A 83 0.68 -2.16 -11.33
N GLU A 84 1.56 -1.22 -11.03
CA GLU A 84 3.01 -1.43 -11.00
C GLU A 84 3.43 -2.43 -9.91
N GLY A 85 2.86 -2.31 -8.70
CA GLY A 85 3.04 -3.27 -7.63
C GLY A 85 2.62 -4.68 -8.06
N LYS A 86 1.48 -4.81 -8.75
CA LYS A 86 1.00 -6.09 -9.30
C LYS A 86 1.94 -6.66 -10.35
N ARG A 87 2.50 -5.83 -11.23
CA ARG A 87 3.53 -6.25 -12.22
C ARG A 87 4.80 -6.77 -11.53
N LYS A 88 5.14 -6.24 -10.36
CA LYS A 88 6.25 -6.69 -9.51
C LYS A 88 5.89 -7.93 -8.66
N GLY A 89 4.67 -8.46 -8.78
CA GLY A 89 4.21 -9.65 -8.04
C GLY A 89 3.58 -9.37 -6.68
N TYR A 90 3.38 -8.09 -6.32
CA TYR A 90 2.75 -7.71 -5.06
C TYR A 90 1.22 -7.62 -5.16
N ARG A 91 0.56 -7.78 -4.02
CA ARG A 91 -0.85 -7.44 -3.80
C ARG A 91 -0.94 -6.09 -3.10
N TYR A 92 -2.00 -5.36 -3.41
CA TYR A 92 -2.43 -4.19 -2.66
C TYR A 92 -2.96 -4.62 -1.29
N ILE A 93 -2.38 -4.07 -0.22
CA ILE A 93 -2.75 -4.36 1.17
C ILE A 93 -3.65 -3.25 1.71
N GLY A 94 -3.31 -1.99 1.43
CA GLY A 94 -4.04 -0.83 1.91
C GLY A 94 -3.27 0.47 1.68
N LEU A 95 -3.78 1.55 2.27
CA LEU A 95 -3.11 2.83 2.43
C LEU A 95 -2.57 2.91 3.86
#